data_AF-A0A9E3K4J5-F1
#
_entry.id   AF-A0A9E3K4J5-F1
#
_cell.length_a   1.000
_cell.length_b   1.000
_cell.length_c   1.000
_cell.angle_alpha   90.00
_cell.angle_beta   90.00
_cell.angle_gamma   90.00
#
_symmetry.space_group_name_H-M   'P 1'
#
loop_
_entity.id
_entity.type
_entity.pdbx_description
1 polymer ?
#
loop_
_entity_poly.entity_id
_entity_poly.type
_entity_poly.pdbx_seq_one_letter_code
_entity_poly.pdbx_strand_id
1 'polypeptide(L)'
;MKLLSDRLDYLYRSAPHLEGERGQTGLVKASGASKSVVNQWLTGKIKSMDIRYALNIERALGVSHIWLMTGEGDPRQAPLDHLKDGLPVRSLDNDDTEFVQIRMVKLRLSAGITGFQAEPELREGGTLG
;
A
#
# COMPACT_ATOMS: atom_id res chain seq x y z
N MET A 1 -6.88 18.19 -7.17
CA MET A 1 -8.18 18.01 -6.48
C MET A 1 -8.25 19.07 -5.38
N LYS A 2 -9.21 20.01 -5.41
CA LYS A 2 -9.10 21.26 -4.62
C LYS A 2 -9.62 21.17 -3.19
N LEU A 3 -10.70 20.43 -2.93
CA LEU A 3 -11.31 20.39 -1.60
C LEU A 3 -10.76 19.23 -0.76
N LEU A 4 -10.74 19.40 0.55
CA LEU A 4 -10.43 18.31 1.49
C LEU A 4 -11.47 17.18 1.40
N SER A 5 -12.75 17.53 1.29
CA SER A 5 -13.85 16.56 1.11
C SER A 5 -13.62 15.66 -0.09
N ASP A 6 -13.30 16.24 -1.26
CA ASP A 6 -13.07 15.48 -2.50
C ASP A 6 -11.90 14.49 -2.35
N ARG A 7 -10.85 14.90 -1.63
CA ARG A 7 -9.67 14.07 -1.37
C ARG A 7 -9.97 12.93 -0.42
N LEU A 8 -10.82 13.16 0.58
CA LEU A 8 -11.29 12.10 1.48
C LEU A 8 -12.24 11.13 0.76
N ASP A 9 -13.09 11.63 -0.14
CA ASP A 9 -13.92 10.78 -1.00
C ASP A 9 -13.08 9.91 -1.93
N TYR A 10 -12.02 10.47 -2.52
CA TYR A 10 -11.03 9.69 -3.28
C TYR A 10 -10.41 8.60 -2.41
N LEU A 11 -10.07 8.94 -1.16
CA LEU A 11 -9.45 8.01 -0.22
C LEU A 11 -10.37 6.81 0.06
N TYR A 12 -11.66 7.05 0.31
CA TYR A 12 -12.65 5.97 0.47
C TYR A 12 -12.77 5.07 -0.76
N ARG A 13 -12.84 5.67 -1.96
CA ARG A 13 -12.89 4.90 -3.22
C ARG A 13 -11.64 4.06 -3.44
N SER A 14 -10.47 4.57 -3.04
CA SER A 14 -9.19 3.89 -3.20
C SER A 14 -8.92 2.80 -2.17
N ALA A 15 -9.60 2.85 -1.02
CA ALA A 15 -9.41 1.92 0.09
C ALA A 15 -10.77 1.41 0.63
N PRO A 16 -11.44 0.49 -0.09
CA PRO A 16 -12.78 0.00 0.25
C PRO A 16 -12.87 -0.69 1.62
N HIS A 17 -11.74 -1.22 2.11
CA HIS A 17 -11.64 -1.83 3.44
C HIS A 17 -11.88 -0.83 4.59
N LEU A 18 -11.84 0.47 4.32
CA LEU A 18 -12.21 1.52 5.27
C LEU A 18 -13.72 1.70 5.41
N GLU A 19 -14.53 1.13 4.51
CA GLU A 19 -15.98 1.31 4.50
C GLU A 19 -16.75 0.46 5.52
N GLY A 20 -16.09 -0.49 6.20
CA GLY A 20 -16.69 -1.39 7.19
C GLY A 20 -17.41 -0.67 8.34
N GLU A 21 -18.64 -1.12 8.63
CA GLU A 21 -19.66 -0.53 9.52
C GLU A 21 -19.68 1.01 9.50
N ARG A 22 -20.19 1.54 8.38
CA ARG A 22 -20.60 2.94 8.14
C ARG A 22 -19.52 3.95 7.73
N GLY A 23 -18.50 3.57 6.95
CA GLY A 23 -17.64 4.51 6.20
C GLY A 23 -16.70 5.37 7.06
N GLN A 24 -17.23 6.14 7.99
CA GLN A 24 -16.51 7.04 8.88
C GLN A 24 -15.62 6.33 9.90
N THR A 25 -15.89 5.05 10.21
CA THR A 25 -15.18 4.32 11.26
C THR A 25 -13.71 4.08 10.92
N GLY A 26 -13.39 3.80 9.65
CA GLY A 26 -12.01 3.60 9.19
C GLY A 26 -11.18 4.88 9.32
N LEU A 27 -11.70 6.01 8.85
CA LEU A 27 -10.97 7.28 8.89
C LEU A 27 -10.85 7.85 10.32
N VAL A 28 -11.82 7.59 11.19
CA VAL A 28 -11.73 7.91 12.63
C VAL A 28 -10.59 7.12 13.28
N LYS A 29 -10.49 5.82 13.01
CA LYS A 29 -9.39 4.98 13.52
C LYS A 29 -8.04 5.42 12.95
N ALA A 30 -7.95 5.67 11.64
CA ALA A 30 -6.71 6.04 10.97
C ALA A 30 -6.20 7.43 11.37
N SER A 31 -7.08 8.42 11.51
CA SER A 31 -6.69 9.79 11.86
C SER A 31 -6.49 9.98 13.37
N GLY A 32 -7.24 9.25 14.21
CA GLY A 32 -7.35 9.55 15.64
C GLY A 32 -8.23 10.76 15.96
N ALA A 33 -8.91 11.32 14.95
CA ALA A 33 -9.88 12.40 15.15
C ALA A 33 -11.23 11.87 15.65
N SER A 34 -12.03 12.74 16.26
CA SER A 34 -13.39 12.36 16.65
C SER A 34 -14.30 12.18 15.43
N LYS A 35 -15.37 11.38 15.56
CA LYS A 35 -16.40 11.20 14.52
C LYS A 35 -16.97 12.54 14.03
N SER A 36 -17.15 13.50 14.95
CA SER A 36 -17.65 14.83 14.61
C SER A 36 -16.67 15.59 13.71
N VAL A 37 -15.39 15.58 14.04
CA VAL A 37 -14.34 16.23 13.23
C VAL A 37 -14.25 15.60 11.84
N VAL A 38 -14.25 14.27 11.77
CA VAL A 38 -14.25 13.55 10.49
C VAL A 38 -15.47 13.91 9.64
N ASN A 39 -16.66 13.93 10.23
CA ASN A 39 -17.88 14.33 9.52
C ASN A 39 -17.82 15.79 9.02
N GLN A 40 -17.18 16.69 9.77
CA GLN A 40 -17.00 18.08 9.35
C GLN A 40 -16.03 18.23 8.18
N TRP A 41 -15.03 17.36 8.03
CA TRP A 41 -14.18 17.32 6.84
C TRP A 41 -14.93 16.81 5.61
N LEU A 42 -15.71 15.74 5.77
CA LEU A 42 -16.47 15.14 4.67
C LEU A 42 -17.57 16.07 4.15
N THR A 43 -18.25 16.77 5.05
CA THR A 43 -19.27 17.77 4.70
C THR A 43 -18.67 19.10 4.21
N GLY A 44 -17.34 19.24 4.21
CA GLY A 44 -16.65 20.46 3.80
C GLY A 44 -16.81 21.65 4.76
N LYS A 45 -17.40 21.44 5.95
CA LYS A 45 -17.50 22.46 7.00
C LYS A 45 -16.12 22.88 7.49
N ILE A 46 -15.20 21.93 7.62
CA ILE A 46 -13.78 22.18 7.83
C ILE A 46 -13.05 21.88 6.51
N LYS A 47 -12.33 22.88 5.99
CA LYS A 47 -11.64 22.80 4.69
C LYS A 47 -10.15 22.46 4.79
N SER A 48 -9.60 22.49 6.01
CA SER A 48 -8.19 22.23 6.30
C SER A 48 -8.03 21.14 7.35
N MET A 49 -6.95 20.37 7.25
CA MET A 49 -6.62 19.30 8.19
C MET A 49 -5.35 19.69 8.96
N ASP A 50 -5.35 19.45 10.27
CA ASP A 50 -4.14 19.56 11.08
C ASP A 50 -3.14 18.47 10.67
N ILE A 51 -1.86 18.83 10.55
CA ILE A 51 -0.79 17.93 10.12
C ILE A 51 -0.72 16.63 10.93
N ARG A 52 -1.09 16.66 12.21
CA ARG A 52 -1.08 15.46 13.07
C ARG A 52 -2.05 14.40 12.55
N TYR A 53 -3.24 14.81 12.11
CA TYR A 53 -4.23 13.88 11.55
C TYR A 53 -3.78 13.35 10.19
N ALA A 54 -3.18 14.22 9.37
CA ALA A 54 -2.68 13.82 8.05
C ALA A 54 -1.53 12.80 8.15
N LEU A 55 -0.59 13.01 9.08
CA LEU A 55 0.50 12.05 9.35
C LEU A 55 -0.02 10.72 9.90
N ASN A 56 -1.04 10.72 10.76
CA ASN A 56 -1.64 9.48 11.24
C ASN A 56 -2.31 8.69 10.11
N ILE A 57 -3.03 9.40 9.23
CA ILE A 57 -3.63 8.82 8.03
C ILE A 57 -2.56 8.23 7.11
N GLU A 58 -1.45 8.95 6.89
CA GLU A 58 -0.32 8.45 6.11
C GLU A 58 0.26 7.16 6.68
N ARG A 59 0.51 7.10 7.99
CA ARG A 59 1.04 5.91 8.65
C ARG A 59 0.08 4.72 8.60
N ALA A 60 -1.21 4.98 8.71
CA ALA A 60 -2.22 3.93 8.71
C ALA A 60 -2.52 3.39 7.30
N LEU A 61 -2.49 4.26 6.28
CA LEU A 61 -3.04 3.97 4.95
C LEU A 61 -2.05 4.13 3.80
N GLY A 62 -0.84 4.62 4.05
CA GLY A 62 0.17 4.88 3.03
C GLY A 62 -0.13 6.05 2.10
N VAL A 63 -1.06 6.94 2.47
CA VAL A 63 -1.47 8.09 1.65
C VAL A 63 -0.66 9.32 2.02
N SER A 64 -0.14 10.04 1.02
CA SER A 64 0.66 11.25 1.21
C SER A 64 -0.07 12.33 2.04
N HIS A 65 0.50 12.71 3.18
CA HIS A 65 -0.02 13.78 4.03
C HIS A 65 0.02 15.14 3.33
N ILE A 66 1.02 15.37 2.47
CA ILE A 66 1.15 16.60 1.65
C ILE A 66 -0.05 16.69 0.72
N TRP A 67 -0.30 15.64 -0.08
CA TRP A 67 -1.44 15.60 -0.99
C TRP A 67 -2.77 15.75 -0.23
N LEU A 68 -2.91 15.10 0.91
CA LEU A 68 -4.12 15.17 1.73
C LEU A 68 -4.39 16.57 2.29
N MET A 69 -3.36 17.35 2.58
CA MET A 69 -3.48 18.71 3.13
C MET A 69 -3.59 19.78 2.04
N THR A 70 -2.75 19.73 1.00
CA THR A 70 -2.65 20.77 -0.04
C THR A 70 -3.35 20.41 -1.36
N GLY A 71 -3.41 19.13 -1.71
CA GLY A 71 -4.04 18.62 -2.93
C GLY A 71 -3.07 18.60 -4.11
N GLU A 72 -1.81 18.85 -3.82
CA GLU A 72 -0.68 18.85 -4.73
C GLU A 72 0.09 17.53 -4.61
N GLY A 73 0.69 17.08 -5.71
CA GLY A 73 1.43 15.82 -5.77
C GLY A 73 0.56 14.58 -6.02
N ASP A 74 1.14 13.40 -5.81
CA ASP A 74 0.49 12.10 -5.99
C ASP A 74 0.03 11.54 -4.62
N PRO A 75 -1.25 11.14 -4.46
CA PRO A 75 -1.77 10.55 -3.22
C PRO A 75 -1.00 9.29 -2.77
N ARG A 76 -0.41 8.53 -3.70
CA ARG A 76 0.31 7.28 -3.41
C ARG A 76 1.81 7.47 -3.20
N GLN A 77 2.31 8.68 -3.43
CA GLN A 77 3.70 9.03 -3.18
C GLN A 77 3.77 9.80 -1.86
N ALA A 78 3.59 9.08 -0.75
CA ALA A 78 3.95 9.62 0.55
C ALA A 78 5.44 10.00 0.53
N PRO A 79 5.84 11.13 1.16
CA PRO A 79 7.25 11.45 1.31
C PRO A 79 7.98 10.26 1.93
N LEU A 80 8.90 9.65 1.17
CA LEU A 80 9.63 8.43 1.53
C LEU A 80 10.66 8.66 2.66
N ASP A 81 10.47 9.66 3.51
CA ASP A 81 11.42 10.08 4.55
C ASP A 81 11.68 8.99 5.61
N HIS A 82 10.90 7.91 5.62
CA HIS A 82 11.04 6.80 6.56
C HIS A 82 11.78 5.59 6.00
N LEU A 83 12.04 5.53 4.69
CA LEU A 83 12.76 4.43 4.05
C LEU A 83 14.15 4.92 3.65
N LYS A 84 15.03 5.12 4.65
CA LYS A 84 16.41 5.59 4.41
C LYS A 84 17.16 4.77 3.35
N ASP A 85 16.80 3.50 3.17
CA ASP A 85 17.47 2.55 2.26
C ASP A 85 16.49 1.69 1.43
N GLY A 86 15.23 2.10 1.31
CA GLY A 86 14.24 1.28 0.61
C GLY A 86 14.25 1.50 -0.90
N LEU A 87 14.42 0.43 -1.65
CA LEU A 87 14.23 0.45 -3.10
C LEU A 87 12.74 0.33 -3.43
N PRO A 88 12.19 1.20 -4.30
CA PRO A 88 10.80 1.09 -4.72
C PRO A 88 10.58 -0.22 -5.47
N VAL A 89 9.62 -1.03 -5.01
CA VAL A 89 9.21 -2.24 -5.72
C VAL A 89 8.45 -1.84 -6.97
N ARG A 90 8.92 -2.28 -8.15
CA ARG A 90 8.20 -2.18 -9.41
C ARG A 90 7.71 -3.57 -9.80
N SER A 91 6.42 -3.69 -10.11
CA SER A 91 5.92 -4.88 -10.80
C SER A 91 6.34 -4.75 -12.27
N LEU A 92 7.11 -5.73 -12.76
CA LEU A 92 7.46 -5.85 -14.17
C LEU A 92 6.60 -6.95 -14.79
N ASP A 93 6.21 -6.74 -16.04
CA ASP A 93 5.55 -7.78 -16.84
C ASP A 93 6.55 -8.88 -17.20
N ASN A 94 6.08 -10.11 -17.32
CA ASN A 94 6.95 -11.29 -17.47
C ASN A 94 7.71 -11.35 -18.82
N ASP A 95 7.41 -10.43 -19.75
CA ASP A 95 8.03 -10.32 -21.08
C ASP A 95 9.18 -9.29 -21.12
N ASP A 96 9.60 -8.75 -19.97
CA ASP A 96 10.71 -7.80 -19.91
C ASP A 96 12.06 -8.47 -20.23
N THR A 97 12.71 -8.03 -21.31
CA THR A 97 13.99 -8.55 -21.77
C THR A 97 15.18 -8.23 -20.85
N GLU A 98 15.04 -7.30 -19.90
CA GLU A 98 16.09 -6.98 -18.94
C GLU A 98 16.23 -8.04 -17.83
N PHE A 99 15.25 -8.95 -17.69
CA PHE A 99 15.22 -9.97 -16.64
C PHE A 99 14.95 -11.36 -17.22
N VAL A 100 15.42 -12.40 -16.53
CA VAL A 100 15.17 -13.80 -16.91
C VAL A 100 14.48 -14.50 -15.75
N GLN A 101 13.31 -15.08 -16.01
CA GLN A 101 12.57 -15.86 -15.03
C GLN A 101 13.30 -17.19 -14.72
N ILE A 102 13.73 -17.36 -13.47
CA ILE A 102 14.34 -18.61 -13.00
C ILE A 102 13.24 -19.57 -12.56
N ARG A 103 13.15 -20.73 -13.20
CA ARG A 103 12.21 -21.79 -12.81
C ARG A 103 12.72 -22.52 -11.58
N MET A 104 11.92 -22.51 -10.51
CA MET A 104 12.19 -23.31 -9.32
C MET A 104 12.02 -24.80 -9.65
N VAL A 105 12.94 -25.63 -9.16
CA VAL A 105 12.90 -27.09 -9.32
C VAL A 105 13.24 -27.75 -8.00
N LYS A 106 12.60 -28.87 -7.74
CA LYS A 106 12.96 -29.78 -6.66
C LYS A 106 13.95 -30.80 -7.20
N LEU A 107 15.14 -30.84 -6.62
CA LEU A 107 16.17 -31.82 -6.96
C LEU A 107 16.08 -33.03 -6.01
N ARG A 108 16.07 -34.23 -6.59
CA ARG A 108 16.25 -35.49 -5.87
C ARG A 108 17.62 -36.05 -6.22
N LEU A 109 18.49 -36.18 -5.23
CA LEU A 109 19.86 -36.68 -5.39
C LEU A 109 19.94 -38.14 -4.95
N SER A 110 20.68 -38.97 -5.69
CA SER A 110 20.99 -40.36 -5.31
C SER A 110 22.43 -40.71 -5.69
N ALA A 111 23.09 -41.55 -4.89
CA ALA A 111 24.47 -41.96 -5.13
C ALA A 111 24.52 -43.12 -6.16
N GLY A 112 25.05 -42.87 -7.35
CA GLY A 112 25.15 -43.85 -8.45
C GLY A 112 25.32 -43.22 -9.83
N ILE A 113 25.51 -44.02 -10.89
CA ILE A 113 25.95 -43.60 -12.25
C ILE A 113 24.93 -42.67 -12.95
N THR A 114 23.66 -42.64 -12.52
CA THR A 114 22.63 -41.70 -12.98
C THR A 114 22.03 -40.95 -11.80
N GLY A 115 22.74 -39.94 -11.30
CA GLY A 115 22.65 -39.46 -9.92
C GLY A 115 21.79 -38.24 -9.61
N PHE A 116 20.77 -37.87 -10.40
CA PHE A 116 19.78 -36.86 -9.99
C PHE A 116 18.50 -36.86 -10.85
N GLN A 117 17.38 -36.41 -10.26
CA GLN A 117 16.12 -36.12 -10.95
C GLN A 117 15.65 -34.72 -10.56
N ALA A 118 15.22 -33.92 -11.55
CA ALA A 118 14.66 -32.58 -11.33
C ALA A 118 13.17 -32.58 -11.68
N GLU A 119 12.34 -32.13 -10.74
CA GLU A 119 10.89 -31.96 -10.94
C GLU A 119 10.55 -30.47 -10.83
N PRO A 120 9.75 -29.88 -11.73
CA PRO A 120 9.34 -28.47 -11.63
C PRO A 120 8.61 -28.19 -10.31
N GLU A 121 9.00 -27.10 -9.64
CA GLU A 121 8.35 -26.65 -8.41
C GLU A 121 7.46 -25.44 -8.73
N LEU A 122 6.13 -25.66 -8.66
CA LEU A 122 5.11 -24.66 -9.00
C LEU A 122 4.60 -23.87 -7.79
N ARG A 123 5.11 -24.14 -6.58
CA ARG A 123 4.74 -23.37 -5.38
C ARG A 123 5.63 -22.14 -5.29
N GLU A 124 5.04 -20.96 -5.47
CA GLU A 124 5.69 -19.69 -5.11
C GLU A 124 5.93 -19.64 -3.60
N GLY A 125 7.18 -19.37 -3.22
CA GLY A 125 7.56 -19.16 -1.83
C GLY A 125 7.68 -20.45 -1.02
N GLY A 126 8.80 -21.15 -1.21
CA GLY A 126 9.20 -22.22 -0.29
C GLY A 126 9.38 -21.66 1.12
N THR A 127 8.70 -22.26 2.10
CA THR A 127 8.95 -21.98 3.51
C THR A 127 10.38 -22.43 3.83
N LEU A 128 11.25 -21.49 4.23
CA LEU A 128 12.54 -21.81 4.85
C LEU A 128 12.22 -22.50 6.19
N GLY A 129 12.35 -23.83 6.22
CA GLY A 129 12.31 -24.64 7.43
C GLY A 129 13.69 -24.79 8.05
#